data_AF-A0A4Q5X7P2-F1
#
_entry.id   AF-A0A4Q5X7P2-F1
#
_cell.length_a   1.000
_cell.length_b   1.000
_cell.length_c   1.000
_cell.angle_alpha   90.00
_cell.angle_beta   90.00
_cell.angle_gamma   90.00
#
_symmetry.space_group_name_H-M   'P 1'
#
loop_
_entity.id
_entity.type
_entity.pdbx_description
1 polymer ?
#
loop_
_entity_poly.entity_id
_entity_poly.type
_entity_poly.pdbx_seq_one_letter_code
_entity_poly.pdbx_strand_id
1 'polypeptide(L)'
;MRLGDSHNFGRHVSVRGDRVHKPRTLFWEQLLLSAGSPLRQLLAKAHGDSDPFSFLPDLRFFPDTSGFGGEVERIALEPLPRLTNARKRELAEVVGRSLALFSWLGAADLHWENLALGLDQRGRIVFGPLDVELLLADLALPTQTKLLPEADPEYAELCRHAAGVRRVLPYLGKPLAGPELVALAAAYRATLLLLSDLAPRIGALLKSLPGLTEAPIRLLLRSTGDYAAADSPQLWPPLLPAEAEQLARGDVPYFFRFYGKKGIFYYTSPDLQQLGRLPLRGDVPQLEPLLDLSRALRSPSRRELLQQGFFTVLGAFDHPTLTGRHESDSLELVFTARSVTARFADGEELSTSRAQLKRFVGSVYLPCTCGEARSVLVPDKTVCSAR
;
A
#
# COMPACT_ATOMS: atom_id res chain seq x y z
N MET A 1 -10.40 22.56 -7.68
CA MET A 1 -9.52 22.71 -6.50
C MET A 1 -8.21 21.98 -6.79
N ARG A 2 -7.05 22.62 -6.57
CA ARG A 2 -5.72 21.97 -6.74
C ARG A 2 -5.42 21.15 -5.49
N LEU A 3 -4.94 19.92 -5.68
CA LEU A 3 -4.65 18.96 -4.63
C LEU A 3 -3.24 18.41 -4.79
N GLY A 4 -2.57 18.19 -3.65
CA GLY A 4 -1.26 17.54 -3.59
C GLY A 4 -0.11 18.42 -4.08
N ASP A 5 1.07 17.81 -4.09
CA ASP A 5 2.31 18.45 -4.50
C ASP A 5 2.35 18.68 -6.02
N SER A 6 3.10 19.72 -6.41
CA SER A 6 3.42 19.95 -7.82
C SER A 6 4.51 18.99 -8.28
N HIS A 7 4.32 18.41 -9.46
CA HIS A 7 5.31 17.57 -10.13
C HIS A 7 5.40 17.95 -11.61
N ASN A 8 6.47 17.54 -12.28
CA ASN A 8 6.54 17.51 -13.75
C ASN A 8 6.08 18.82 -14.42
N PHE A 9 6.74 19.93 -14.11
CA PHE A 9 6.49 21.28 -14.64
C PHE A 9 5.15 21.89 -14.16
N GLY A 10 4.92 21.95 -12.84
CA GLY A 10 3.77 22.66 -12.28
C GLY A 10 2.46 21.86 -12.23
N ARG A 11 2.49 20.58 -12.59
CA ARG A 11 1.29 19.74 -12.71
C ARG A 11 0.84 19.26 -11.35
N HIS A 12 -0.47 19.31 -11.12
CA HIS A 12 -1.10 18.93 -9.86
C HIS A 12 -2.36 18.12 -10.11
N VAL A 13 -2.68 17.25 -9.16
CA VAL A 13 -3.98 16.59 -9.11
C VAL A 13 -5.05 17.66 -8.89
N SER A 14 -6.22 17.51 -9.53
CA SER A 14 -7.30 18.47 -9.34
C SER A 14 -8.67 17.80 -9.35
N VAL A 15 -9.58 18.31 -8.52
CA VAL A 15 -10.99 17.88 -8.53
C VAL A 15 -11.76 18.70 -9.56
N ARG A 16 -12.49 17.99 -10.42
CA ARG A 16 -13.35 18.52 -11.49
C ARG A 16 -14.72 17.84 -11.39
N GLY A 17 -15.65 18.45 -10.66
CA GLY A 17 -16.97 17.87 -10.43
C GLY A 17 -16.91 16.55 -9.66
N ASP A 18 -17.45 15.49 -10.26
CA ASP A 18 -17.46 14.11 -9.76
C ASP A 18 -16.20 13.31 -10.13
N ARG A 19 -15.16 13.99 -10.65
CA ARG A 19 -13.93 13.37 -11.10
C ARG A 19 -12.68 13.99 -10.48
N VAL A 20 -11.62 13.21 -10.47
CA VAL A 20 -10.27 13.61 -10.09
C VAL A 20 -9.39 13.52 -11.32
N HIS A 21 -8.91 14.65 -11.81
CA HIS A 21 -7.93 14.72 -12.88
C HIS A 21 -6.53 14.51 -12.31
N LYS A 22 -5.83 13.48 -12.81
CA LYS A 22 -4.44 13.19 -12.48
C LYS A 22 -3.57 13.44 -13.71
N PRO A 23 -2.62 14.39 -13.66
CA PRO A 23 -1.79 14.75 -14.80
C PRO A 23 -0.59 13.80 -14.94
N ARG A 24 -0.84 12.48 -14.82
CA ARG A 24 0.12 11.38 -14.93
C ARG A 24 -0.61 10.10 -15.31
N THR A 25 0.12 9.10 -15.78
CA THR A 25 -0.48 7.81 -16.17
C THR A 25 -1.41 7.27 -15.08
N LEU A 26 -2.57 6.77 -15.50
CA LEU A 26 -3.53 6.06 -14.65
C LEU A 26 -3.42 4.54 -14.84
N PHE A 27 -2.43 4.04 -15.58
CA PHE A 27 -2.33 2.63 -15.97
C PHE A 27 -2.45 1.66 -14.78
N TRP A 28 -1.68 1.91 -13.71
CA TRP A 28 -1.64 1.05 -12.54
C TRP A 28 -2.91 1.12 -11.69
N GLU A 29 -3.46 2.31 -11.52
CA GLU A 29 -4.75 2.53 -10.85
C GLU A 29 -5.88 1.86 -11.62
N GLN A 30 -5.91 1.99 -12.95
CA GLN A 30 -6.90 1.32 -13.78
C GLN A 30 -6.75 -0.20 -13.67
N LEU A 31 -5.53 -0.72 -13.67
CA LEU A 31 -5.28 -2.15 -13.52
C LEU A 31 -5.74 -2.69 -12.16
N LEU A 32 -5.74 -1.90 -11.09
CA LEU A 32 -6.12 -2.39 -9.76
C LEU A 32 -7.52 -2.00 -9.31
N LEU A 33 -8.01 -0.84 -9.71
CA LEU A 33 -9.22 -0.21 -9.18
C LEU A 33 -10.34 -0.15 -10.21
N SER A 34 -10.11 -0.52 -11.47
CA SER A 34 -11.21 -0.65 -12.44
C SER A 34 -11.92 -1.99 -12.27
N ALA A 35 -13.24 -1.98 -12.15
CA ALA A 35 -14.04 -3.22 -12.16
C ALA A 35 -13.82 -4.06 -13.43
N GLY A 36 -13.56 -3.39 -14.56
CA GLY A 36 -13.28 -4.03 -15.85
C GLY A 36 -11.82 -4.49 -16.02
N SER A 37 -10.96 -4.31 -15.01
CA SER A 37 -9.55 -4.65 -15.13
C SER A 37 -9.33 -6.14 -15.38
N PRO A 38 -8.45 -6.50 -16.34
CA PRO A 38 -8.02 -7.89 -16.53
C PRO A 38 -7.44 -8.53 -15.27
N LEU A 39 -6.72 -7.77 -14.44
CA LEU A 39 -6.15 -8.28 -13.19
C LEU A 39 -7.27 -8.57 -12.19
N ARG A 40 -8.24 -7.66 -12.06
CA ARG A 40 -9.41 -7.85 -11.18
C ARG A 40 -10.22 -9.08 -11.59
N GLN A 41 -10.45 -9.26 -12.88
CA GLN A 41 -11.13 -10.45 -13.41
C GLN A 41 -10.35 -11.74 -13.15
N LEU A 42 -9.02 -11.71 -13.28
CA LEU A 42 -8.17 -12.87 -12.98
C LEU A 42 -8.26 -13.25 -11.49
N LEU A 43 -8.18 -12.24 -10.61
CA LEU A 43 -8.23 -12.42 -9.17
C LEU A 43 -9.61 -12.90 -8.69
N ALA A 44 -10.70 -12.34 -9.22
CA ALA A 44 -12.06 -12.76 -8.88
C ALA A 44 -12.34 -14.22 -9.28
N LYS A 45 -11.84 -14.67 -10.44
CA LYS A 45 -12.00 -16.06 -10.92
C LYS A 45 -11.22 -17.10 -10.11
N ALA A 46 -10.26 -16.68 -9.29
CA ALA A 46 -9.36 -17.60 -8.60
C ALA A 46 -10.00 -18.27 -7.38
N HIS A 47 -11.14 -17.78 -6.89
CA HIS A 47 -11.72 -18.19 -5.61
C HIS A 47 -13.21 -18.61 -5.73
N GLY A 48 -13.58 -19.25 -6.84
CA GLY A 48 -14.95 -19.72 -7.07
C GLY A 48 -15.95 -18.56 -7.14
N ASP A 49 -17.09 -18.70 -6.45
CA ASP A 49 -18.19 -17.72 -6.47
C ASP A 49 -17.95 -16.50 -5.55
N SER A 50 -16.91 -16.51 -4.71
CA SER A 50 -16.58 -15.37 -3.85
C SER A 50 -15.39 -14.59 -4.41
N ASP A 51 -15.54 -13.27 -4.55
CA ASP A 51 -14.44 -12.37 -4.92
C ASP A 51 -13.68 -11.93 -3.66
N PRO A 52 -12.49 -12.50 -3.36
CA PRO A 52 -11.72 -12.17 -2.16
C PRO A 52 -11.20 -10.74 -2.18
N PHE A 53 -11.21 -10.08 -3.34
CA PHE A 53 -10.73 -8.71 -3.52
C PHE A 53 -11.86 -7.70 -3.68
N SER A 54 -13.11 -8.09 -3.46
CA SER A 54 -14.28 -7.20 -3.52
C SER A 54 -14.22 -5.99 -2.58
N PHE A 55 -13.22 -5.94 -1.69
CA PHE A 55 -12.90 -4.79 -0.83
C PHE A 55 -12.19 -3.63 -1.56
N LEU A 56 -11.67 -3.83 -2.77
CA LEU A 56 -11.09 -2.74 -3.55
C LEU A 56 -12.19 -1.86 -4.14
N PRO A 57 -11.94 -0.54 -4.29
CA PRO A 57 -12.79 0.34 -5.06
C PRO A 57 -13.03 -0.17 -6.48
N ASP A 58 -14.25 0.04 -6.99
CA ASP A 58 -14.65 -0.21 -8.38
C ASP A 58 -14.85 1.15 -9.07
N LEU A 59 -13.76 1.75 -9.55
CA LEU A 59 -13.72 3.11 -10.12
C LEU A 59 -13.77 3.09 -11.65
N ARG A 60 -14.41 4.12 -12.23
CA ARG A 60 -14.36 4.40 -13.68
C ARG A 60 -13.18 5.32 -14.01
N PHE A 61 -12.56 5.05 -15.16
CA PHE A 61 -11.40 5.78 -15.66
C PHE A 61 -11.73 6.40 -17.02
N PHE A 62 -11.28 7.64 -17.22
CA PHE A 62 -11.55 8.43 -18.40
C PHE A 62 -10.19 8.91 -18.96
N PRO A 63 -9.67 8.30 -20.03
CA PRO A 63 -8.38 8.68 -20.59
C PRO A 63 -8.42 10.12 -21.12
N ASP A 64 -7.31 10.85 -20.97
CA ASP A 64 -7.17 12.15 -21.61
C ASP A 64 -6.84 11.97 -23.10
N THR A 65 -7.53 12.74 -23.95
CA THR A 65 -7.26 12.87 -25.39
C THR A 65 -5.83 13.33 -25.70
N SER A 66 -5.17 14.05 -24.78
CA SER A 66 -3.78 14.49 -24.93
C SER A 66 -2.76 13.34 -24.87
N GLY A 67 -3.19 12.14 -24.44
CA GLY A 67 -2.34 10.97 -24.28
C GLY A 67 -1.49 10.96 -23.00
N PHE A 68 -1.52 12.04 -22.21
CA PHE A 68 -0.80 12.12 -20.93
C PHE A 68 -1.72 12.52 -19.79
N GLY A 69 -2.01 11.57 -18.89
CA GLY A 69 -2.92 11.79 -17.79
C GLY A 69 -4.28 11.14 -17.99
N GLY A 70 -5.22 11.54 -17.14
CA GLY A 70 -6.61 11.16 -17.27
C GLY A 70 -7.43 11.63 -16.08
N GLU A 71 -8.71 11.28 -16.10
CA GLU A 71 -9.61 11.47 -14.99
C GLU A 71 -10.02 10.11 -14.43
N VAL A 72 -10.18 10.05 -13.11
CA VAL A 72 -10.77 8.92 -12.40
C VAL A 72 -12.03 9.41 -11.70
N GLU A 73 -13.05 8.57 -11.67
CA GLU A 73 -14.25 8.79 -10.86
C GLU A 73 -13.86 9.05 -9.41
N ARG A 74 -14.46 10.08 -8.80
CA ARG A 74 -14.30 10.33 -7.39
C ARG A 74 -15.00 9.22 -6.61
N ILE A 75 -14.28 8.57 -5.72
CA ILE A 75 -14.87 7.52 -4.88
C ILE A 75 -16.00 8.11 -4.02
N ALA A 76 -17.11 7.39 -3.97
CA ALA A 76 -18.25 7.70 -3.12
C ALA A 76 -18.51 6.50 -2.20
N LEU A 77 -18.23 6.67 -0.91
CA LEU A 77 -18.48 5.66 0.12
C LEU A 77 -19.33 6.24 1.24
N GLU A 78 -20.24 5.43 1.76
CA GLU A 78 -20.92 5.73 3.02
C GLU A 78 -19.96 5.47 4.20
N PRO A 79 -19.97 6.30 5.26
CA PRO A 79 -19.18 6.03 6.45
C PRO A 79 -19.55 4.67 7.07
N LEU A 80 -18.55 3.96 7.62
CA LEU A 80 -18.83 2.75 8.37
C LEU A 80 -19.69 3.07 9.62
N PRO A 81 -20.78 2.33 9.86
CA PRO A 81 -21.55 2.48 11.09
C PRO A 81 -20.81 1.85 12.27
N ARG A 82 -21.41 1.91 13.46
CA ARG A 82 -20.97 1.05 14.57
C ARG A 82 -21.14 -0.41 14.14
N LEU A 83 -20.04 -1.16 14.13
CA LEU A 83 -20.03 -2.53 13.61
C LEU A 83 -20.49 -3.55 14.66
N THR A 84 -21.27 -4.53 14.21
CA THR A 84 -21.53 -5.78 14.94
C THR A 84 -20.27 -6.65 14.96
N ASN A 85 -20.19 -7.66 15.83
CA ASN A 85 -19.03 -8.56 15.89
C ASN A 85 -18.77 -9.26 14.55
N ALA A 86 -19.82 -9.67 13.83
CA ALA A 86 -19.67 -10.26 12.50
C ALA A 86 -19.04 -9.27 11.50
N ARG A 87 -19.48 -8.01 11.49
CA ARG A 87 -18.92 -6.97 10.61
C ARG A 87 -17.51 -6.53 11.02
N LYS A 88 -17.16 -6.61 12.31
CA LYS A 88 -15.78 -6.40 12.77
C LYS A 88 -14.86 -7.49 12.24
N ARG A 89 -15.29 -8.76 12.31
CA ARG A 89 -14.56 -9.89 11.73
C ARG A 89 -14.37 -9.72 10.23
N GLU A 90 -15.41 -9.34 9.49
CA GLU A 90 -15.30 -9.03 8.06
C GLU A 90 -14.31 -7.90 7.78
N LEU A 91 -14.37 -6.79 8.52
CA LEU A 91 -13.40 -5.71 8.38
C LEU A 91 -11.96 -6.19 8.68
N ALA A 92 -11.78 -7.02 9.69
CA ALA A 92 -10.48 -7.59 10.03
C ALA A 92 -9.92 -8.48 8.90
N GLU A 93 -10.77 -9.31 8.29
CA GLU A 93 -10.40 -10.08 7.10
C GLU A 93 -10.02 -9.17 5.93
N VAL A 94 -10.83 -8.16 5.63
CA VAL A 94 -10.55 -7.16 4.58
C VAL A 94 -9.19 -6.49 4.78
N VAL A 95 -8.86 -6.12 6.02
CA VAL A 95 -7.56 -5.53 6.37
C VAL A 95 -6.44 -6.53 6.13
N GLY A 96 -6.61 -7.80 6.54
CA GLY A 96 -5.66 -8.88 6.29
C GLY A 96 -5.40 -9.10 4.79
N ARG A 97 -6.47 -9.18 3.98
CA ARG A 97 -6.36 -9.33 2.51
C ARG A 97 -5.70 -8.12 1.86
N SER A 98 -6.01 -6.91 2.34
CA SER A 98 -5.39 -5.67 1.85
C SER A 98 -3.89 -5.66 2.12
N LEU A 99 -3.48 -5.93 3.36
CA LEU A 99 -2.07 -6.02 3.76
C LEU A 99 -1.31 -7.03 2.89
N ALA A 100 -1.89 -8.20 2.65
CA ALA A 100 -1.29 -9.23 1.81
C ALA A 100 -1.19 -8.80 0.34
N LEU A 101 -2.28 -8.31 -0.24
CA LEU A 101 -2.33 -7.88 -1.64
C LEU A 101 -1.28 -6.81 -1.92
N PHE A 102 -1.24 -5.76 -1.11
CA PHE A 102 -0.38 -4.61 -1.38
C PHE A 102 1.09 -4.91 -1.08
N SER A 103 1.40 -5.70 -0.05
CA SER A 103 2.76 -6.17 0.18
C SER A 103 3.24 -7.07 -0.95
N TRP A 104 2.38 -7.97 -1.45
CA TRP A 104 2.71 -8.85 -2.56
C TRP A 104 2.87 -8.09 -3.87
N LEU A 105 1.97 -7.16 -4.20
CA LEU A 105 2.13 -6.33 -5.40
C LEU A 105 3.31 -5.36 -5.31
N GLY A 106 3.94 -5.22 -4.15
CA GLY A 106 5.02 -4.29 -3.93
C GLY A 106 4.56 -2.84 -3.95
N ALA A 107 3.35 -2.59 -3.44
CA ALA A 107 2.78 -1.27 -3.34
C ALA A 107 3.41 -0.52 -2.17
N ALA A 108 3.76 0.75 -2.37
CA ALA A 108 4.31 1.60 -1.33
C ALA A 108 3.53 2.91 -1.20
N ASP A 109 3.87 3.69 -0.19
CA ASP A 109 3.27 5.00 0.09
C ASP A 109 1.74 4.95 0.36
N LEU A 110 1.29 3.83 0.96
CA LEU A 110 -0.09 3.60 1.36
C LEU A 110 -0.37 4.16 2.75
N HIS A 111 0.01 5.41 2.96
CA HIS A 111 -0.37 6.13 4.17
C HIS A 111 -1.89 6.40 4.21
N TRP A 112 -2.41 6.69 5.39
CA TRP A 112 -3.86 6.75 5.63
C TRP A 112 -4.59 7.79 4.75
N GLU A 113 -3.94 8.89 4.34
CA GLU A 113 -4.53 9.87 3.40
C GLU A 113 -4.84 9.25 2.02
N ASN A 114 -4.07 8.25 1.61
CA ASN A 114 -4.17 7.57 0.33
C ASN A 114 -5.11 6.37 0.36
N LEU A 115 -5.75 6.07 1.49
CA LEU A 115 -6.70 4.98 1.61
C LEU A 115 -8.15 5.45 1.70
N ALA A 116 -9.03 4.75 1.03
CA ALA A 116 -10.46 4.80 1.26
C ALA A 116 -10.90 3.78 2.32
N LEU A 117 -11.90 4.16 3.12
CA LEU A 117 -12.57 3.27 4.06
C LEU A 117 -14.05 3.64 4.14
N GLY A 118 -14.94 2.67 3.94
CA GLY A 118 -16.39 2.92 3.99
C GLY A 118 -17.20 1.75 3.44
N LEU A 119 -18.48 1.98 3.21
CA LEU A 119 -19.38 1.08 2.49
C LEU A 119 -19.59 1.58 1.07
N ASP A 120 -19.54 0.67 0.10
CA ASP A 120 -20.00 0.99 -1.26
C ASP A 120 -21.53 0.95 -1.35
N GLN A 121 -22.07 1.24 -2.55
CA GLN A 121 -23.52 1.21 -2.83
C GLN A 121 -24.16 -0.17 -2.64
N ARG A 122 -23.36 -1.25 -2.51
CA ARG A 122 -23.81 -2.62 -2.26
C ARG A 122 -23.68 -3.02 -0.79
N GLY A 123 -23.26 -2.10 0.09
CA GLY A 123 -23.02 -2.37 1.51
C GLY A 123 -21.72 -3.14 1.79
N ARG A 124 -20.84 -3.31 0.79
CA ARG A 124 -19.55 -4.00 0.95
C ARG A 124 -18.55 -3.08 1.63
N ILE A 125 -17.73 -3.63 2.53
CA ILE A 125 -16.63 -2.88 3.15
C ILE A 125 -15.55 -2.66 2.10
N VAL A 126 -15.28 -1.39 1.80
CA VAL A 126 -14.15 -0.98 0.97
C VAL A 126 -13.01 -0.54 1.87
N PHE A 127 -11.82 -1.09 1.63
CA PHE A 127 -10.57 -0.65 2.24
C PHE A 127 -9.44 -0.81 1.24
N GLY A 128 -9.07 0.27 0.54
CA GLY A 128 -8.10 0.19 -0.53
C GLY A 128 -7.54 1.55 -0.93
N PRO A 129 -6.48 1.57 -1.74
CA PRO A 129 -5.80 2.79 -2.13
C PRO A 129 -6.62 3.60 -3.13
N LEU A 130 -6.41 4.91 -3.08
CA LEU A 130 -6.88 5.91 -4.05
C LEU A 130 -5.76 6.44 -4.93
N ASP A 131 -4.53 6.08 -4.57
CA ASP A 131 -3.35 6.39 -5.34
C ASP A 131 -2.50 5.13 -5.48
N VAL A 132 -2.25 4.71 -6.71
CA VAL A 132 -1.46 3.54 -7.03
C VAL A 132 -0.47 3.86 -8.15
N GLU A 133 0.71 4.30 -7.77
CA GLU A 133 1.80 4.61 -8.70
C GLU A 133 3.15 4.00 -8.30
N LEU A 134 3.30 3.68 -7.02
CA LEU A 134 4.41 2.90 -6.48
C LEU A 134 3.95 1.45 -6.39
N LEU A 135 4.44 0.62 -7.31
CA LEU A 135 4.14 -0.80 -7.39
C LEU A 135 5.37 -1.60 -7.78
N LEU A 136 5.23 -2.92 -7.68
CA LEU A 136 6.19 -3.91 -8.17
C LEU A 136 7.56 -3.79 -7.49
N ALA A 137 7.61 -3.19 -6.30
CA ALA A 137 8.78 -3.23 -5.44
C ALA A 137 8.95 -4.64 -4.86
N ASP A 138 10.19 -5.07 -4.65
CA ASP A 138 10.47 -6.31 -3.94
C ASP A 138 10.47 -6.04 -2.44
N LEU A 139 9.29 -6.14 -1.82
CA LEU A 139 9.12 -5.90 -0.40
C LEU A 139 9.40 -7.17 0.39
N ALA A 140 10.18 -7.06 1.46
CA ALA A 140 10.43 -8.12 2.43
C ALA A 140 9.43 -8.10 3.58
N LEU A 141 8.95 -6.92 3.95
CA LEU A 141 8.04 -6.72 5.07
C LEU A 141 6.85 -5.83 4.67
N PRO A 142 5.65 -6.10 5.22
CA PRO A 142 4.47 -5.26 5.00
C PRO A 142 4.62 -3.81 5.47
N THR A 143 5.54 -3.49 6.38
CA THR A 143 5.77 -2.12 6.85
C THR A 143 6.22 -1.19 5.73
N GLN A 144 6.94 -1.73 4.74
CA GLN A 144 7.42 -0.97 3.58
C GLN A 144 6.28 -0.45 2.70
N THR A 145 5.07 -1.00 2.83
CA THR A 145 3.87 -0.47 2.16
C THR A 145 3.39 0.85 2.77
N LYS A 146 3.81 1.17 4.00
CA LYS A 146 3.24 2.21 4.90
C LYS A 146 1.82 1.92 5.39
N LEU A 147 1.28 0.72 5.16
CA LEU A 147 0.07 0.26 5.84
C LEU A 147 0.32 -0.02 7.32
N LEU A 148 1.47 -0.61 7.66
CA LEU A 148 1.90 -0.88 9.02
C LEU A 148 3.04 0.06 9.44
N PRO A 149 3.15 0.39 10.74
CA PRO A 149 4.25 1.21 11.25
C PRO A 149 5.60 0.48 11.16
N GLU A 150 6.64 1.18 10.76
CA GLU A 150 8.01 0.67 10.78
C GLU A 150 8.49 0.38 12.21
N ALA A 151 9.41 -0.57 12.36
CA ALA A 151 10.08 -0.84 13.65
C ALA A 151 11.21 0.14 13.96
N ASP A 152 11.89 0.62 12.93
CA ASP A 152 13.02 1.53 13.06
C ASP A 152 12.57 2.80 13.78
N PRO A 153 13.16 3.17 14.93
CA PRO A 153 12.72 4.32 15.72
C PRO A 153 12.67 5.65 14.94
N GLU A 154 13.59 5.87 14.01
CA GLU A 154 13.66 7.10 13.21
C GLU A 154 12.45 7.18 12.26
N TYR A 155 12.19 6.08 11.55
CA TYR A 155 11.04 6.01 10.64
C TYR A 155 9.71 5.80 11.38
N ALA A 156 9.73 5.18 12.56
CA ALA A 156 8.55 4.89 13.37
C ALA A 156 7.97 6.17 13.94
N GLU A 157 8.77 7.20 14.24
CA GLU A 157 8.29 8.53 14.63
C GLU A 157 7.60 9.21 13.44
N LEU A 158 8.25 9.24 12.28
CA LEU A 158 7.71 9.85 11.05
C LEU A 158 6.42 9.15 10.57
N CYS A 159 6.42 7.83 10.58
CA CYS A 159 5.30 7.01 10.12
C CYS A 159 4.28 6.70 11.21
N ARG A 160 4.50 7.16 12.47
CA ARG A 160 3.66 6.82 13.63
C ARG A 160 2.19 7.09 13.36
N HIS A 161 1.91 8.12 12.58
CA HIS A 161 0.57 8.62 12.32
C HIS A 161 0.08 8.29 10.92
N ALA A 162 1.04 8.03 10.01
CA ALA A 162 0.78 7.81 8.61
C ALA A 162 0.23 6.39 8.32
N ALA A 163 0.43 5.42 9.22
CA ALA A 163 0.12 4.01 8.95
C ALA A 163 -1.34 3.77 8.53
N GLY A 164 -1.54 3.28 7.31
CA GLY A 164 -2.88 3.12 6.70
C GLY A 164 -3.87 2.30 7.53
N VAL A 165 -3.43 1.25 8.22
CA VAL A 165 -4.32 0.42 9.06
C VAL A 165 -4.87 1.16 10.28
N ARG A 166 -4.31 2.30 10.67
CA ARG A 166 -4.84 3.06 11.81
C ARG A 166 -6.27 3.55 11.55
N ARG A 167 -6.69 3.69 10.29
CA ARG A 167 -8.06 4.08 9.91
C ARG A 167 -9.14 3.10 10.36
N VAL A 168 -8.81 1.82 10.51
CA VAL A 168 -9.78 0.78 10.87
C VAL A 168 -9.92 0.61 12.39
N LEU A 169 -8.96 1.12 13.18
CA LEU A 169 -8.93 0.95 14.62
C LEU A 169 -10.15 1.53 15.37
N PRO A 170 -10.76 2.66 14.97
CA PRO A 170 -12.01 3.13 15.59
C PRO A 170 -13.17 2.12 15.50
N TYR A 171 -13.15 1.24 14.49
CA TYR A 171 -14.20 0.26 14.23
C TYR A 171 -13.87 -1.12 14.80
N LEU A 172 -12.60 -1.52 14.72
CA LEU A 172 -12.13 -2.81 15.22
C LEU A 172 -11.86 -2.82 16.73
N GLY A 173 -11.43 -1.68 17.30
CA GLY A 173 -11.09 -1.53 18.70
C GLY A 173 -9.59 -1.26 18.94
N LYS A 174 -9.29 -0.72 20.11
CA LYS A 174 -7.92 -0.50 20.64
C LYS A 174 -7.90 -0.98 22.11
N PRO A 175 -7.41 -2.20 22.40
CA PRO A 175 -6.80 -3.16 21.48
C PRO A 175 -7.83 -3.87 20.59
N LEU A 176 -7.34 -4.46 19.49
CA LEU A 176 -8.06 -5.44 18.70
C LEU A 176 -8.34 -6.68 19.56
N ALA A 177 -9.56 -7.24 19.48
CA ALA A 177 -9.89 -8.47 20.18
C ALA A 177 -9.31 -9.70 19.46
N GLY A 178 -9.10 -10.79 20.21
CA GLY A 178 -8.44 -12.00 19.71
C GLY A 178 -9.10 -12.64 18.48
N PRO A 179 -10.43 -12.82 18.44
CA PRO A 179 -11.11 -13.38 17.27
C PRO A 179 -10.90 -12.57 15.99
N GLU A 180 -10.96 -11.23 16.06
CA GLU A 180 -10.68 -10.36 14.92
C GLU A 180 -9.20 -10.41 14.51
N LEU A 181 -8.27 -10.49 15.46
CA LEU A 181 -6.84 -10.63 15.15
C LEU A 181 -6.54 -11.95 14.41
N VAL A 182 -7.12 -13.06 14.86
CA VAL A 182 -6.99 -14.34 14.17
C VAL A 182 -7.56 -14.26 12.76
N ALA A 183 -8.74 -13.66 12.58
CA ALA A 183 -9.37 -13.50 11.26
C ALA A 183 -8.50 -12.65 10.31
N LEU A 184 -7.93 -11.56 10.80
CA LEU A 184 -7.00 -10.71 10.05
C LEU A 184 -5.75 -11.49 9.64
N ALA A 185 -5.10 -12.18 10.58
CA ALA A 185 -3.88 -12.94 10.33
C ALA A 185 -4.10 -14.12 9.37
N ALA A 186 -5.22 -14.82 9.52
CA ALA A 186 -5.64 -15.91 8.63
C ALA A 186 -5.86 -15.39 7.20
N ALA A 187 -6.60 -14.28 7.05
CA ALA A 187 -6.87 -13.66 5.76
C ALA A 187 -5.58 -13.17 5.07
N TYR A 188 -4.64 -12.61 5.84
CA TYR A 188 -3.32 -12.20 5.33
C TYR A 188 -2.56 -13.40 4.74
N ARG A 189 -2.37 -14.47 5.51
CA ARG A 189 -1.62 -15.65 5.04
C ARG A 189 -2.32 -16.31 3.85
N ALA A 190 -3.62 -16.55 3.94
CA ALA A 190 -4.39 -17.18 2.86
C ALA A 190 -4.29 -16.39 1.55
N THR A 191 -4.34 -15.06 1.62
CA THR A 191 -4.20 -14.20 0.44
C THR A 191 -2.80 -14.25 -0.15
N LEU A 192 -1.74 -14.29 0.66
CA LEU A 192 -0.38 -14.44 0.16
C LEU A 192 -0.15 -15.78 -0.55
N LEU A 193 -0.70 -16.87 -0.01
CA LEU A 193 -0.63 -18.19 -0.64
C LEU A 193 -1.38 -18.18 -1.98
N LEU A 194 -2.62 -17.67 -2.00
CA LEU A 194 -3.40 -17.51 -3.22
C LEU A 194 -2.64 -16.71 -4.29
N LEU A 195 -2.06 -15.56 -3.93
CA LEU A 195 -1.32 -14.72 -4.86
C LEU A 195 -0.03 -15.40 -5.35
N SER A 196 0.63 -16.19 -4.51
CA SER A 196 1.81 -16.96 -4.87
C SER A 196 1.47 -18.05 -5.89
N ASP A 197 0.35 -18.74 -5.71
CA ASP A 197 -0.15 -19.75 -6.65
C ASP A 197 -0.57 -19.11 -7.99
N LEU A 198 -1.14 -17.90 -7.94
CA LEU A 198 -1.52 -17.13 -9.13
C LEU A 198 -0.36 -16.42 -9.81
N ALA A 199 0.84 -16.35 -9.21
CA ALA A 199 1.96 -15.55 -9.70
C ALA A 199 2.29 -15.79 -11.20
N PRO A 200 2.34 -17.04 -11.71
CA PRO A 200 2.58 -17.28 -13.13
C PRO A 200 1.49 -16.70 -14.04
N ARG A 201 0.24 -16.78 -13.63
CA ARG A 201 -0.90 -16.26 -14.39
C ARG A 201 -0.93 -14.73 -14.37
N ILE A 202 -0.64 -14.13 -13.22
CA ILE A 202 -0.50 -12.67 -13.08
C ILE A 202 0.66 -12.18 -13.95
N GLY A 203 1.82 -12.84 -13.92
CA GLY A 203 2.97 -12.50 -14.76
C GLY A 203 2.67 -12.61 -16.26
N ALA A 204 1.99 -13.67 -16.69
CA ALA A 204 1.56 -13.84 -18.07
C ALA A 204 0.55 -12.75 -18.50
N LEU A 205 -0.38 -12.39 -17.62
CA LEU A 205 -1.32 -11.30 -17.85
C LEU A 205 -0.59 -9.96 -18.01
N LEU A 206 0.33 -9.61 -17.09
CA LEU A 206 1.08 -8.36 -17.20
C LEU A 206 1.81 -8.29 -18.55
N LYS A 207 2.46 -9.39 -18.96
CA LYS A 207 3.17 -9.46 -20.25
C LYS A 207 2.27 -9.18 -21.46
N SER A 208 0.96 -9.45 -21.38
CA SER A 208 0.02 -9.19 -22.48
C SER A 208 -0.64 -7.81 -22.43
N LEU A 209 -0.43 -7.02 -21.37
CA LEU A 209 -1.05 -5.70 -21.25
C LEU A 209 -0.42 -4.70 -22.22
N PRO A 210 -1.22 -4.03 -23.08
CA PRO A 210 -0.72 -2.96 -23.93
C PRO A 210 -0.26 -1.77 -23.09
N GLY A 211 0.88 -1.18 -23.44
CA GLY A 211 1.41 0.00 -22.75
C GLY A 211 2.20 -0.30 -21.46
N LEU A 212 2.35 -1.56 -21.05
CA LEU A 212 3.06 -1.92 -19.81
C LEU A 212 4.50 -1.39 -19.79
N THR A 213 5.22 -1.50 -20.90
CA THR A 213 6.63 -1.10 -21.01
C THR A 213 6.83 0.41 -21.12
N GLU A 214 5.74 1.14 -21.34
CA GLU A 214 5.68 2.60 -21.47
C GLU A 214 5.05 3.27 -20.25
N ALA A 215 4.39 2.51 -19.37
CA ALA A 215 3.77 3.04 -18.16
C ALA A 215 4.83 3.31 -17.08
N PRO A 216 5.01 4.58 -16.65
CA PRO A 216 5.87 4.90 -15.51
C PRO A 216 5.42 4.18 -14.23
N ILE A 217 6.37 3.66 -13.47
CA ILE A 217 6.22 3.20 -12.09
C ILE A 217 6.98 4.20 -11.23
N ARG A 218 6.29 4.96 -10.38
CA ARG A 218 6.91 6.01 -9.57
C ARG A 218 7.93 5.40 -8.60
N LEU A 219 8.98 6.16 -8.36
CA LEU A 219 10.03 5.87 -7.39
C LEU A 219 10.19 7.08 -6.48
N LEU A 220 10.24 6.82 -5.17
CA LEU A 220 10.67 7.80 -4.19
C LEU A 220 12.15 7.55 -3.93
N LEU A 221 12.99 8.54 -4.25
CA LEU A 221 14.43 8.47 -3.92
C LEU A 221 14.70 9.01 -2.52
N ARG A 222 13.82 9.88 -2.02
CA ARG A 222 13.78 10.39 -0.64
C ARG A 222 12.34 10.79 -0.29
N SER A 223 12.12 11.16 0.98
CA SER A 223 10.79 11.60 1.42
C SER A 223 10.48 13.01 0.91
N THR A 224 9.19 13.34 0.77
CA THR A 224 8.76 14.71 0.46
C THR A 224 9.23 15.72 1.52
N GLY A 225 9.30 15.31 2.80
CA GLY A 225 9.82 16.14 3.89
C GLY A 225 11.28 16.55 3.68
N ASP A 226 12.11 15.64 3.15
CA ASP A 226 13.51 15.93 2.84
C ASP A 226 13.63 16.98 1.73
N TYR A 227 12.75 16.93 0.72
CA TYR A 227 12.68 17.94 -0.32
C TYR A 227 12.18 19.29 0.19
N ALA A 228 11.24 19.30 1.14
CA ALA A 228 10.79 20.54 1.79
C ALA A 228 11.92 21.21 2.60
N ALA A 229 12.87 20.42 3.08
CA ALA A 229 14.08 20.87 3.77
C ALA A 229 15.33 20.88 2.87
N ALA A 230 15.16 21.01 1.54
CA ALA A 230 16.24 20.90 0.56
C ALA A 230 17.42 21.85 0.80
N ASP A 231 17.17 23.04 1.36
CA ASP A 231 18.19 24.04 1.68
C ASP A 231 18.94 23.75 3.00
N SER A 232 18.55 22.69 3.72
CA SER A 232 19.19 22.32 4.98
C SER A 232 20.62 21.83 4.74
N PRO A 233 21.63 22.37 5.43
CA PRO A 233 23.00 21.88 5.34
C PRO A 233 23.16 20.45 5.92
N GLN A 234 22.13 19.93 6.58
CA GLN A 234 22.10 18.58 7.13
C GLN A 234 21.53 17.54 6.16
N LEU A 235 21.07 17.96 4.97
CA LEU A 235 20.50 17.03 4.00
C LEU A 235 21.56 16.04 3.51
N TRP A 236 21.37 14.77 3.85
CA TRP A 236 22.23 13.67 3.41
C TRP A 236 21.37 12.48 2.97
N PRO A 237 21.65 11.86 1.79
CA PRO A 237 22.67 12.27 0.82
C PRO A 237 22.34 13.61 0.14
N PRO A 238 23.35 14.30 -0.44
CA PRO A 238 23.14 15.54 -1.18
C PRO A 238 22.12 15.37 -2.31
N LEU A 239 21.56 16.48 -2.79
CA LEU A 239 20.67 16.47 -3.94
C LEU A 239 21.43 16.01 -5.20
N LEU A 240 20.83 15.09 -5.95
CA LEU A 240 21.25 14.78 -7.31
C LEU A 240 20.98 16.00 -8.21
N PRO A 241 21.75 16.20 -9.29
CA PRO A 241 21.50 17.29 -10.24
C PRO A 241 20.06 17.34 -10.75
N ALA A 242 19.46 16.18 -11.05
CA ALA A 242 18.08 16.09 -11.52
C ALA A 242 17.05 16.42 -10.41
N GLU A 243 17.36 16.19 -9.13
CA GLU A 243 16.52 16.64 -8.01
C GLU A 243 16.56 18.16 -7.90
N ALA A 244 17.76 18.75 -7.90
CA ALA A 244 17.97 20.19 -7.84
C ALA A 244 17.30 20.92 -9.02
N GLU A 245 17.41 20.38 -10.24
CA GLU A 245 16.77 20.94 -11.43
C GLU A 245 15.24 20.97 -11.33
N GLN A 246 14.63 19.93 -10.74
CA GLN A 246 13.18 19.86 -10.52
C GLN A 246 12.73 20.81 -9.41
N LEU A 247 13.46 20.86 -8.29
CA LEU A 247 13.18 21.77 -7.19
C LEU A 247 13.29 23.23 -7.62
N ALA A 248 14.27 23.58 -8.46
CA ALA A 248 14.43 24.92 -9.02
C ALA A 248 13.21 25.38 -9.85
N ARG A 249 12.36 24.45 -10.32
CA ARG A 249 11.09 24.75 -10.99
C ARG A 249 9.90 24.87 -10.03
N GLY A 250 10.10 24.61 -8.75
CA GLY A 250 9.03 24.53 -7.75
C GLY A 250 8.30 23.18 -7.73
N ASP A 251 8.88 22.13 -8.31
CA ASP A 251 8.31 20.78 -8.29
C ASP A 251 8.93 19.94 -7.16
N VAL A 252 8.12 19.08 -6.54
CA VAL A 252 8.64 17.92 -5.81
C VAL A 252 9.18 16.93 -6.85
N PRO A 253 10.46 16.49 -6.75
CA PRO A 253 11.05 15.62 -7.75
C PRO A 253 10.26 14.33 -7.99
N TYR A 254 10.08 14.01 -9.27
CA TYR A 254 9.29 12.86 -9.73
C TYR A 254 10.17 11.95 -10.58
N PHE A 255 10.54 10.81 -9.99
CA PHE A 255 11.30 9.77 -10.67
C PHE A 255 10.44 8.55 -10.92
N PHE A 256 10.80 7.80 -11.95
CA PHE A 256 10.10 6.57 -12.28
C PHE A 256 11.03 5.58 -12.98
N ARG A 257 10.60 4.32 -12.97
CA ARG A 257 11.14 3.28 -13.83
C ARG A 257 10.07 2.82 -14.80
N PHE A 258 10.48 2.10 -15.83
CA PHE A 258 9.56 1.37 -16.68
C PHE A 258 9.70 -0.12 -16.43
N TYR A 259 8.60 -0.83 -16.64
CA TYR A 259 8.60 -2.28 -16.55
C TYR A 259 9.65 -2.86 -17.52
N GLY A 260 10.58 -3.69 -17.01
CA GLY A 260 11.57 -4.40 -17.82
C GLY A 260 12.71 -3.54 -18.41
N LYS A 261 12.72 -2.22 -18.17
CA LYS A 261 13.82 -1.32 -18.61
C LYS A 261 14.72 -1.00 -17.44
N LYS A 262 16.04 -1.00 -17.67
CA LYS A 262 17.03 -0.64 -16.65
C LYS A 262 17.11 0.88 -16.48
N GLY A 263 17.28 1.33 -15.23
CA GLY A 263 17.55 2.72 -14.88
C GLY A 263 16.36 3.46 -14.27
N ILE A 264 16.66 4.66 -13.79
CA ILE A 264 15.70 5.61 -13.21
C ILE A 264 15.58 6.77 -14.18
N PHE A 265 14.35 7.15 -14.50
CA PHE A 265 13.99 8.16 -15.49
C PHE A 265 13.23 9.32 -14.82
N TYR A 266 13.24 10.46 -15.49
CA TYR A 266 12.46 11.65 -15.16
C TYR A 266 12.14 12.41 -16.45
N TYR A 267 11.14 13.28 -16.44
CA TYR A 267 10.80 14.08 -17.61
C TYR A 267 11.66 15.35 -17.69
N THR A 268 12.22 15.62 -18.87
CA THR A 268 13.07 16.80 -19.12
C THR A 268 12.38 17.88 -19.95
N SER A 269 11.17 17.63 -20.44
CA SER A 269 10.39 18.58 -21.24
C SER A 269 8.96 18.77 -20.72
N PRO A 270 8.37 19.97 -20.83
CA PRO A 270 7.01 20.24 -20.38
C PRO A 270 5.93 19.40 -21.05
N ASP A 271 6.13 18.86 -22.24
CA ASP A 271 5.19 17.95 -22.93
C ASP A 271 5.27 16.50 -22.44
N LEU A 272 6.22 16.19 -21.55
CA LEU A 272 6.47 14.88 -20.96
C LEU A 272 6.80 13.79 -22.00
N GLN A 273 7.39 14.20 -23.13
CA GLN A 273 7.86 13.29 -24.17
C GLN A 273 9.36 13.02 -24.07
N GLN A 274 10.15 13.98 -23.58
CA GLN A 274 11.59 13.80 -23.41
C GLN A 274 11.92 13.24 -22.04
N LEU A 275 12.81 12.24 -22.04
CA LEU A 275 13.22 11.51 -20.86
C LEU A 275 14.68 11.79 -20.54
N GLY A 276 14.93 12.23 -19.32
CA GLY A 276 16.22 12.15 -18.68
C GLY A 276 16.40 10.78 -18.01
N ARG A 277 17.66 10.40 -17.77
CA ARG A 277 18.01 9.17 -17.04
C ARG A 277 19.08 9.49 -16.00
N LEU A 278 18.88 9.01 -14.78
CA LEU A 278 19.90 9.13 -13.74
C LEU A 278 21.13 8.28 -14.07
N PRO A 279 22.35 8.72 -13.68
CA PRO A 279 23.56 7.92 -13.80
C PRO A 279 23.41 6.56 -13.11
N LEU A 280 24.06 5.52 -13.67
CA LEU A 280 24.06 4.17 -13.08
C LEU A 280 25.20 3.96 -12.07
N ARG A 281 25.98 4.99 -11.76
CA ARG A 281 27.15 4.93 -10.85
C ARG A 281 27.16 6.17 -9.96
N GLY A 282 27.84 6.07 -8.82
CA GLY A 282 27.91 7.12 -7.80
C GLY A 282 26.80 6.94 -6.74
N ASP A 283 26.47 8.01 -6.03
CA ASP A 283 25.46 8.04 -4.96
C ASP A 283 24.02 8.05 -5.51
N VAL A 284 23.77 7.21 -6.52
CA VAL A 284 22.45 7.01 -7.12
C VAL A 284 21.92 5.65 -6.66
N PRO A 285 20.67 5.57 -6.17
CA PRO A 285 20.05 4.30 -5.83
C PRO A 285 20.15 3.30 -6.99
N GLN A 286 20.76 2.16 -6.70
CA GLN A 286 20.88 1.07 -7.66
C GLN A 286 19.58 0.26 -7.64
N LEU A 287 18.85 0.30 -8.74
CA LEU A 287 17.74 -0.62 -8.93
C LEU A 287 18.26 -1.85 -9.67
N GLU A 288 18.16 -3.01 -9.02
CA GLU A 288 18.08 -4.24 -9.79
C GLU A 288 16.86 -4.16 -10.73
N PRO A 289 16.85 -4.87 -11.86
CA PRO A 289 15.64 -5.03 -12.65
C PRO A 289 14.59 -5.74 -11.78
N LEU A 290 13.82 -4.98 -11.01
CA LEU A 290 12.78 -5.52 -10.14
C LEU A 290 11.68 -6.10 -11.04
N LEU A 291 11.55 -7.43 -10.93
CA LEU A 291 10.60 -8.33 -11.60
C LEU A 291 10.84 -8.56 -13.10
N ASP A 292 11.62 -9.60 -13.39
CA ASP A 292 11.69 -10.21 -14.71
C ASP A 292 10.37 -10.95 -15.02
N LEU A 293 9.61 -10.52 -16.05
CA LEU A 293 8.38 -11.21 -16.48
C LEU A 293 8.64 -12.67 -16.87
N SER A 294 9.83 -12.95 -17.42
CA SER A 294 10.21 -14.32 -17.77
C SER A 294 10.34 -15.21 -16.53
N ARG A 295 10.53 -14.61 -15.36
CA ARG A 295 10.57 -15.28 -14.06
C ARG A 295 9.22 -15.22 -13.33
N ALA A 296 8.11 -14.96 -14.02
CA ALA A 296 6.76 -15.09 -13.44
C ALA A 296 6.54 -14.28 -12.15
N LEU A 297 7.15 -13.09 -12.04
CA LEU A 297 7.10 -12.24 -10.84
C LEU A 297 7.66 -12.91 -9.56
N ARG A 298 8.56 -13.89 -9.72
CA ARG A 298 9.31 -14.46 -8.60
C ARG A 298 10.12 -13.35 -7.93
N SER A 299 9.95 -13.21 -6.62
CA SER A 299 10.72 -12.30 -5.78
C SER A 299 11.44 -13.11 -4.70
N PRO A 300 12.74 -12.87 -4.44
CA PRO A 300 13.47 -13.55 -3.36
C PRO A 300 12.83 -13.30 -1.99
N SER A 301 12.23 -12.14 -1.78
CA SER A 301 11.59 -11.76 -0.52
C SER A 301 10.17 -12.30 -0.31
N ARG A 302 9.59 -13.05 -1.26
CA ARG A 302 8.25 -13.67 -1.07
C ARG A 302 8.16 -14.59 0.14
N ARG A 303 9.23 -15.36 0.40
CA ARG A 303 9.29 -16.23 1.58
C ARG A 303 9.32 -15.41 2.87
N GLU A 304 10.03 -14.28 2.86
CA GLU A 304 10.10 -13.37 3.99
C GLU A 304 8.73 -12.72 4.26
N LEU A 305 8.02 -12.27 3.22
CA LEU A 305 6.65 -11.76 3.36
C LEU A 305 5.68 -12.78 3.97
N LEU A 306 5.81 -14.06 3.61
CA LEU A 306 4.98 -15.11 4.16
C LEU A 306 5.30 -15.38 5.63
N GLN A 307 6.59 -15.49 5.99
CA GLN A 307 7.02 -15.89 7.33
C GLN A 307 7.20 -14.69 8.27
N GLN A 308 8.10 -13.76 7.94
CA GLN A 308 8.36 -12.56 8.73
C GLN A 308 7.21 -11.56 8.61
N GLY A 309 6.61 -11.42 7.44
CA GLY A 309 5.45 -10.55 7.25
C GLY A 309 4.25 -11.00 8.08
N PHE A 310 4.02 -12.30 8.28
CA PHE A 310 3.00 -12.80 9.20
C PHE A 310 3.23 -12.33 10.65
N PHE A 311 4.45 -12.46 11.16
CA PHE A 311 4.80 -11.94 12.49
C PHE A 311 4.79 -10.41 12.56
N THR A 312 5.09 -9.73 11.46
CA THR A 312 4.96 -8.27 11.35
C THR A 312 3.50 -7.85 11.52
N VAL A 313 2.56 -8.55 10.88
CA VAL A 313 1.13 -8.30 11.05
C VAL A 313 0.71 -8.55 12.50
N LEU A 314 1.07 -9.70 13.08
CA LEU A 314 0.74 -10.00 14.48
C LEU A 314 1.34 -8.97 15.45
N GLY A 315 2.61 -8.61 15.27
CA GLY A 315 3.31 -7.65 16.10
C GLY A 315 2.69 -6.26 16.08
N ALA A 316 2.14 -5.84 14.93
CA ALA A 316 1.54 -4.52 14.78
C ALA A 316 0.34 -4.35 15.72
N PHE A 317 -0.44 -5.42 15.89
CA PHE A 317 -1.66 -5.48 16.70
C PHE A 317 -1.46 -6.17 18.05
N ASP A 318 -0.24 -6.54 18.41
CA ASP A 318 0.08 -7.19 19.68
C ASP A 318 -0.23 -6.28 20.88
N HIS A 319 -0.85 -6.83 21.91
CA HIS A 319 -1.21 -6.09 23.13
C HIS A 319 -1.18 -7.00 24.37
N PRO A 320 -0.65 -6.57 25.54
CA PRO A 320 -0.51 -7.42 26.72
C PRO A 320 -1.78 -8.12 27.21
N THR A 321 -2.96 -7.57 26.89
CA THR A 321 -4.26 -8.17 27.23
C THR A 321 -4.65 -9.36 26.36
N LEU A 322 -3.98 -9.57 25.22
CA LEU A 322 -4.16 -10.76 24.39
C LEU A 322 -3.47 -11.94 25.08
N THR A 323 -4.28 -12.89 25.55
CA THR A 323 -3.88 -14.11 26.23
C THR A 323 -4.77 -15.27 25.79
N GLY A 324 -4.29 -16.50 25.98
CA GLY A 324 -5.08 -17.71 25.71
C GLY A 324 -5.08 -18.13 24.24
N ARG A 325 -5.99 -19.05 23.92
CA ARG A 325 -6.14 -19.68 22.60
C ARG A 325 -7.28 -19.00 21.83
N HIS A 326 -7.02 -18.64 20.58
CA HIS A 326 -7.98 -18.02 19.66
C HIS A 326 -7.91 -18.76 18.33
N GLU A 327 -9.06 -19.09 17.75
CA GLU A 327 -9.14 -20.00 16.61
C GLU A 327 -10.05 -19.47 15.49
N SER A 328 -9.68 -19.84 14.27
CA SER A 328 -10.46 -19.76 13.06
C SER A 328 -10.23 -21.04 12.25
N ASP A 329 -11.04 -21.27 11.22
CA ASP A 329 -11.04 -22.51 10.43
C ASP A 329 -9.66 -22.95 9.92
N SER A 330 -8.73 -22.01 9.66
CA SER A 330 -7.41 -22.30 9.10
C SER A 330 -6.22 -21.88 9.98
N LEU A 331 -6.47 -21.26 11.13
CA LEU A 331 -5.44 -20.70 12.00
C LEU A 331 -5.86 -20.72 13.47
N GLU A 332 -4.97 -21.25 14.29
CA GLU A 332 -4.97 -21.10 15.74
C GLU A 332 -3.83 -20.17 16.18
N LEU A 333 -4.12 -19.23 17.06
CA LEU A 333 -3.13 -18.43 17.77
C LEU A 333 -3.19 -18.69 19.28
N VAL A 334 -2.05 -19.00 19.87
CA VAL A 334 -1.88 -19.15 21.32
C VAL A 334 -0.98 -18.04 21.83
N PHE A 335 -1.54 -17.16 22.65
CA PHE A 335 -0.82 -16.07 23.29
C PHE A 335 -0.48 -16.41 24.73
N THR A 336 0.80 -16.32 25.07
CA THR A 336 1.29 -16.34 26.46
C THR A 336 1.82 -14.98 26.86
N ALA A 337 2.28 -14.83 28.10
CA ALA A 337 2.94 -13.62 28.54
C ALA A 337 4.23 -13.31 27.74
N ARG A 338 4.89 -14.33 27.15
CA ARG A 338 6.22 -14.19 26.53
C ARG A 338 6.26 -14.54 25.05
N SER A 339 5.30 -15.30 24.54
CA SER A 339 5.31 -15.84 23.19
C SER A 339 3.96 -15.77 22.52
N VAL A 340 3.99 -15.83 21.19
CA VAL A 340 2.85 -16.16 20.34
C VAL A 340 3.22 -17.38 19.51
N THR A 341 2.33 -18.35 19.45
CA THR A 341 2.45 -19.52 18.58
C THR A 341 1.25 -19.56 17.64
N ALA A 342 1.53 -19.73 16.35
CA ALA A 342 0.55 -19.91 15.30
C ALA A 342 0.60 -21.35 14.79
N ARG A 343 -0.56 -22.00 14.69
CA ARG A 343 -0.72 -23.33 14.09
C ARG A 343 -1.66 -23.24 12.90
N PHE A 344 -1.26 -23.81 11.78
CA PHE A 344 -1.99 -23.76 10.52
C PHE A 344 -2.63 -25.12 10.22
N ALA A 345 -3.64 -25.12 9.34
CA ALA A 345 -4.37 -26.34 8.94
C ALA A 345 -3.48 -27.39 8.24
N ASP A 346 -2.35 -26.99 7.66
CA ASP A 346 -1.36 -27.88 7.04
C ASP A 346 -0.40 -28.53 8.05
N GLY A 347 -0.57 -28.24 9.35
CA GLY A 347 0.29 -28.72 10.43
C GLY A 347 1.56 -27.90 10.64
N GLU A 348 1.80 -26.85 9.86
CA GLU A 348 2.90 -25.91 10.13
C GLU A 348 2.66 -25.21 11.47
N GLU A 349 3.72 -25.11 12.28
CA GLU A 349 3.73 -24.34 13.52
C GLU A 349 4.83 -23.29 13.47
N LEU A 350 4.47 -22.04 13.71
CA LEU A 350 5.39 -20.91 13.80
C LEU A 350 5.30 -20.30 15.19
N SER A 351 6.43 -20.09 15.86
CA SER A 351 6.46 -19.46 17.19
C SER A 351 7.50 -18.36 17.26
N THR A 352 7.19 -17.29 17.99
CA THR A 352 8.12 -16.21 18.26
C THR A 352 7.86 -15.62 19.64
N SER A 353 8.87 -14.95 20.21
CA SER A 353 8.68 -14.18 21.44
C SER A 353 7.98 -12.84 21.16
N ARG A 354 7.16 -12.36 22.09
CA ARG A 354 6.54 -11.03 21.96
C ARG A 354 7.57 -9.89 21.94
N ALA A 355 8.74 -10.12 22.52
CA ALA A 355 9.88 -9.19 22.43
C ALA A 355 10.44 -9.10 21.00
N GLN A 356 10.50 -10.22 20.26
CA GLN A 356 10.96 -10.23 18.86
C GLN A 356 9.98 -9.54 17.92
N LEU A 357 8.66 -9.60 18.18
CA LEU A 357 7.66 -8.89 17.37
C LEU A 357 7.98 -7.40 17.17
N LYS A 358 8.47 -6.73 18.24
CA LYS A 358 8.85 -5.32 18.22
C LYS A 358 10.04 -4.98 17.31
N ARG A 359 10.81 -6.00 16.89
CA ARG A 359 11.91 -5.82 15.93
C ARG A 359 11.43 -5.77 14.49
N PHE A 360 10.27 -6.36 14.21
CA PHE A 360 9.69 -6.38 12.87
C PHE A 360 8.79 -5.17 12.61
N VAL A 361 8.11 -4.68 13.65
CA VAL A 361 7.05 -3.68 13.48
C VAL A 361 6.86 -2.80 14.71
N GLY A 362 6.47 -1.55 14.49
CA GLY A 362 5.95 -0.67 15.55
C GLY A 362 4.53 -1.09 15.98
N SER A 363 4.06 -0.62 17.14
CA SER A 363 2.66 -0.86 17.53
C SER A 363 1.71 0.14 16.87
N VAL A 364 0.58 -0.35 16.37
CA VAL A 364 -0.50 0.51 15.86
C VAL A 364 -1.24 1.26 16.98
N TYR A 365 -1.02 0.89 18.24
CA TYR A 365 -1.66 1.50 19.40
C TYR A 365 -0.85 2.64 20.03
N LEU A 366 0.35 2.95 19.53
CA LEU A 366 1.14 4.07 20.06
C LEU A 366 0.32 5.37 20.03
N PRO A 367 0.33 6.17 21.11
CA PRO A 367 -0.39 7.44 21.20
C PRO A 367 -0.17 8.32 19.96
N CYS A 368 -1.22 9.05 19.57
CA CYS A 368 -1.16 10.03 18.48
C CYS A 368 -1.70 11.37 18.98
N THR A 369 -1.04 12.46 18.62
CA THR A 369 -1.51 13.83 18.87
C THR A 369 -2.33 14.40 17.69
N CYS A 370 -2.53 13.60 16.64
CA CYS A 370 -3.04 13.97 15.31
C CYS A 370 -4.57 14.16 15.22
N GLY A 371 -5.22 14.86 16.15
CA GLY A 371 -6.66 15.10 16.10
C GLY A 371 -7.22 15.68 14.78
N GLU A 372 -6.41 16.11 13.81
CA GLU A 372 -6.86 16.87 12.66
C GLU A 372 -5.99 16.62 11.42
N ALA A 373 -6.31 15.65 10.59
CA ALA A 373 -5.83 15.67 9.22
C ALA A 373 -6.99 15.37 8.26
N ARG A 374 -7.23 16.30 7.34
CA ARG A 374 -8.26 16.23 6.30
C ARG A 374 -7.58 15.81 4.99
N SER A 375 -7.85 14.60 4.50
CA SER A 375 -7.45 14.21 3.13
C SER A 375 -8.57 14.63 2.17
N VAL A 376 -8.23 15.30 1.07
CA VAL A 376 -9.24 15.81 0.12
C VAL A 376 -9.80 14.69 -0.78
N LEU A 377 -9.09 13.55 -0.85
CA LEU A 377 -9.55 12.35 -1.56
C LEU A 377 -10.55 11.53 -0.74
N VAL A 378 -10.79 11.91 0.51
CA VAL A 378 -11.49 11.13 1.51
C VAL A 378 -12.60 11.99 2.14
N PRO A 379 -13.81 11.46 2.37
CA PRO A 379 -14.86 12.19 3.09
C PRO A 379 -14.40 12.64 4.50
N ASP A 380 -14.85 13.81 4.95
CA ASP A 380 -14.61 14.32 6.31
C ASP A 380 -15.14 13.32 7.35
N LYS A 381 -14.28 12.45 7.91
CA LYS A 381 -14.37 11.79 9.24
C LYS A 381 -13.44 10.57 9.32
N THR A 382 -12.25 10.79 9.89
CA THR A 382 -11.62 9.82 10.80
C THR A 382 -10.79 10.62 11.81
N VAL A 383 -11.45 11.32 12.73
CA VAL A 383 -10.76 11.99 13.83
C VAL A 383 -10.31 10.90 14.81
N CYS A 384 -9.00 10.78 15.02
CA CYS A 384 -8.46 9.97 16.12
C CYS A 384 -8.82 10.71 17.41
N SER A 385 -9.91 10.31 18.07
CA SER A 385 -10.41 10.94 19.30
C SER A 385 -9.55 10.61 20.53
N ALA A 386 -8.26 10.36 20.36
CA ALA A 386 -7.34 10.11 21.46
C ALA A 386 -7.04 11.46 22.16
N ARG A 387 -7.91 11.83 23.09
CA ARG A 387 -7.53 12.48 24.34
C ARG A 387 -7.79 11.52 25.48
#